data_AF-K8Y2K8-F1
#
_entry.id   AF-K8Y2K8-F1
#
_cell.length_a   1.000
_cell.length_b   1.000
_cell.length_c   1.000
_cell.angle_alpha   90.00
_cell.angle_beta   90.00
_cell.angle_gamma   90.00
#
_symmetry.space_group_name_H-M   'P 1'
#
loop_
_entity.id
_entity.type
_entity.pdbx_description
1 polymer ?
#
loop_
_entity_poly.entity_id
_entity_poly.type
_entity_poly.pdbx_seq_one_letter_code
_entity_poly.pdbx_strand_id
1 'polypeptide(L)'
;MKHIQKLLITLTLVLTAIGLNRCFISESISTGVDSLSKSSDSLESLSKSIKSLSVSVSSIFSSSSGDDEEKEKAYLKDVRNLTAMHFENGFQEIEFKNDLSTLALRNGLTNWKSLRVTYVGIGSGLRKAGIDEDKFQSFVQGLGTSKPEIVESIRKGFHQL
;
A
#
# COMPACT_ATOMS: atom_id res chain seq x y z
N MET A 1 61.19 11.60 -27.83
CA MET A 1 60.87 10.70 -26.70
C MET A 1 60.16 11.39 -25.51
N LYS A 2 60.36 12.68 -25.22
CA LYS A 2 59.73 13.37 -24.06
C LYS A 2 58.22 13.66 -24.19
N HIS A 3 57.71 13.84 -25.41
CA HIS A 3 56.28 14.11 -25.63
C HIS A 3 55.38 12.86 -25.53
N ILE A 4 55.93 11.69 -25.89
CA ILE A 4 55.20 10.42 -25.84
C ILE A 4 55.01 9.95 -24.38
N GLN A 5 56.01 10.19 -23.52
CA GLN A 5 55.87 9.96 -22.07
C GLN A 5 54.83 10.87 -21.42
N LYS A 6 54.78 12.15 -21.80
CA LYS A 6 53.75 13.06 -21.28
C LYS A 6 52.34 12.64 -21.70
N LEU A 7 52.17 12.15 -22.94
CA LEU A 7 50.89 11.67 -23.46
C LEU A 7 50.40 10.39 -22.74
N LEU A 8 51.31 9.48 -22.40
CA LEU A 8 51.00 8.26 -21.66
C LEU A 8 50.61 8.54 -20.20
N ILE A 9 51.22 9.55 -19.56
CA ILE A 9 50.89 9.95 -18.18
C ILE A 9 49.54 10.68 -18.11
N THR A 10 49.18 11.49 -19.12
CA THR A 10 47.84 12.11 -19.16
C THR A 10 46.75 11.10 -19.52
N LEU A 11 47.03 10.10 -20.34
CA LEU A 11 46.04 9.08 -20.72
C LEU A 11 45.71 8.13 -19.54
N THR A 12 46.67 7.80 -18.68
CA THR A 12 46.42 7.00 -17.47
C THR A 12 45.68 7.77 -16.39
N LEU A 13 45.87 9.10 -16.29
CA LEU A 13 45.15 9.94 -15.33
C LEU A 13 43.67 10.16 -15.71
N VAL A 14 43.35 10.15 -17.00
CA VAL A 14 41.95 10.28 -17.49
C VAL A 14 41.19 8.96 -17.35
N LEU A 15 41.85 7.81 -17.50
CA LEU A 15 41.21 6.51 -17.36
C LEU A 15 40.85 6.15 -15.91
N THR A 16 41.57 6.69 -14.91
CA THR A 16 41.23 6.53 -13.48
C THR A 16 40.13 7.49 -13.01
N ALA A 17 39.87 8.58 -13.71
CA ALA A 17 38.76 9.51 -13.40
C ALA A 17 37.38 8.98 -13.85
N ILE A 18 37.34 8.02 -14.77
CA ILE A 18 36.08 7.37 -15.23
C ILE A 18 35.71 6.19 -14.31
N GLY A 19 36.58 5.83 -13.35
CA GLY A 19 36.41 4.71 -12.42
C GLY A 19 35.57 4.98 -11.17
N LEU A 20 35.03 6.19 -10.97
CA LEU A 20 34.27 6.53 -9.75
C LEU A 20 32.79 6.89 -9.96
N ASN A 21 32.29 6.77 -11.20
CA ASN A 21 30.84 6.87 -11.48
C ASN A 21 30.25 5.51 -11.92
N ARG A 22 30.81 4.43 -11.36
CA ARG A 22 30.19 3.09 -11.34
C ARG A 22 29.67 2.76 -9.93
N CYS A 23 29.17 3.74 -9.18
CA CYS A 23 27.99 3.50 -8.36
C CYS A 23 26.81 3.37 -9.32
N PHE A 24 26.75 2.23 -10.02
CA PHE A 24 25.49 1.79 -10.60
C PHE A 24 24.57 1.60 -9.40
N ILE A 25 23.69 2.57 -9.22
CA ILE A 25 22.62 2.57 -8.24
C ILE A 25 21.88 1.24 -8.39
N SER A 26 22.21 0.29 -7.52
CA SER A 26 21.41 -0.89 -7.23
C SER A 26 21.04 -0.85 -5.75
N GLU A 27 20.62 0.33 -5.29
CA GLU A 27 19.70 0.47 -4.16
C GLU A 27 18.37 0.92 -4.75
N SER A 28 17.75 0.02 -5.48
CA SER A 28 16.35 0.15 -5.85
C SER A 28 15.77 -1.23 -5.71
N ILE A 29 14.68 -1.33 -4.94
CA ILE A 29 13.78 -2.48 -4.71
C ILE A 29 13.74 -3.04 -3.27
N SER A 30 14.71 -2.80 -2.36
CA SER A 30 14.58 -3.41 -1.01
C SER A 30 13.57 -2.69 -0.09
N THR A 31 13.38 -1.37 -0.22
CA THR A 31 12.49 -0.61 0.69
C THR A 31 11.00 -0.87 0.44
N GLY A 32 10.61 -1.19 -0.79
CA GLY A 32 9.21 -1.47 -1.14
C GLY A 32 8.72 -2.86 -0.72
N VAL A 33 9.61 -3.88 -0.78
CA VAL A 33 9.24 -5.27 -0.44
C VAL A 33 9.10 -5.49 1.06
N ASP A 34 9.95 -4.84 1.87
CA ASP A 34 9.86 -4.91 3.33
C ASP A 34 8.61 -4.22 3.87
N SER A 35 8.23 -3.10 3.25
CA SER A 35 7.02 -2.34 3.61
C SER A 35 5.75 -3.12 3.28
N LEU A 36 5.69 -3.76 2.11
CA LEU A 36 4.55 -4.56 1.68
C LEU A 36 4.37 -5.83 2.50
N SER A 37 5.46 -6.52 2.84
CA SER A 37 5.40 -7.72 3.71
C SER A 37 4.85 -7.37 5.09
N LYS A 38 5.36 -6.31 5.73
CA LYS A 38 4.85 -5.80 7.02
C LYS A 38 3.37 -5.41 6.94
N SER A 39 2.95 -4.84 5.82
CA SER A 39 1.55 -4.47 5.62
C SER A 39 0.61 -5.68 5.51
N SER A 40 1.12 -6.80 5.00
CA SER A 40 0.38 -8.06 4.93
C SER A 40 0.17 -8.62 6.33
N ASP A 41 1.23 -8.75 7.13
CA ASP A 41 1.14 -9.21 8.52
C ASP A 41 0.18 -8.34 9.36
N SER A 42 0.22 -7.02 9.12
CA SER A 42 -0.63 -6.04 9.77
C SER A 42 -2.10 -6.24 9.46
N LEU A 43 -2.43 -6.53 8.20
CA LEU A 43 -3.79 -6.76 7.77
C LEU A 43 -4.28 -8.15 8.13
N GLU A 44 -3.40 -9.15 8.19
CA GLU A 44 -3.70 -10.45 8.78
C GLU A 44 -4.05 -10.30 10.27
N SER A 45 -3.30 -9.51 11.04
CA SER A 45 -3.60 -9.31 12.47
C SER A 45 -4.96 -8.62 12.68
N LEU A 46 -5.30 -7.66 11.81
CA LEU A 46 -6.63 -7.05 11.77
C LEU A 46 -7.72 -8.06 11.40
N SER A 47 -7.46 -8.89 10.39
CA SER A 47 -8.42 -9.87 9.87
C SER A 47 -8.82 -10.89 10.94
N LYS A 48 -7.86 -11.36 11.75
CA LYS A 48 -8.06 -12.29 12.87
C LYS A 48 -9.00 -11.76 13.95
N SER A 49 -9.07 -10.44 14.12
CA SER A 49 -9.89 -9.81 15.16
C SER A 49 -11.38 -9.71 14.80
N ILE A 50 -11.77 -10.10 13.58
CA ILE A 50 -13.14 -9.93 13.07
C ILE A 50 -13.88 -11.25 13.14
N LYS A 51 -15.14 -11.23 13.60
CA LYS A 51 -15.97 -12.44 13.63
C LYS A 51 -16.71 -12.67 12.31
N SER A 52 -17.20 -11.59 11.68
CA SER A 52 -17.96 -11.62 10.43
C SER A 52 -17.87 -10.28 9.69
N LEU A 53 -17.88 -10.30 8.35
CA LEU A 53 -17.98 -9.10 7.54
C LEU A 53 -19.45 -8.70 7.28
N SER A 54 -19.77 -7.43 7.53
CA SER A 54 -20.99 -6.77 7.06
C SER A 54 -20.82 -6.35 5.60
N VAL A 55 -21.86 -6.62 4.80
CA VAL A 55 -21.92 -6.24 3.39
C VAL A 55 -22.37 -4.78 3.21
N SER A 56 -23.10 -4.23 4.18
CA SER A 56 -23.72 -2.92 4.08
C SER A 56 -23.39 -2.03 5.28
N VAL A 57 -23.19 -0.74 4.98
CA VAL A 57 -23.05 0.33 5.99
C VAL A 57 -24.36 1.10 6.21
N SER A 58 -25.38 0.84 5.41
CA SER A 58 -26.71 1.50 5.43
C SER A 58 -27.37 1.49 6.81
N SER A 59 -27.20 0.40 7.58
CA SER A 59 -27.75 0.30 8.94
C SER A 59 -26.87 0.93 10.03
N ILE A 60 -25.64 1.34 9.69
CA ILE A 60 -24.64 1.87 10.64
C ILE A 60 -24.56 3.39 10.56
N PHE A 61 -24.80 3.96 9.37
CA PHE A 61 -24.99 5.40 9.21
C PHE A 61 -26.26 5.83 9.94
N SER A 62 -26.12 6.11 11.23
CA SER A 62 -27.24 6.41 12.11
C SER A 62 -27.90 7.72 11.67
N SER A 63 -29.14 7.63 11.17
CA SER A 63 -30.11 8.74 11.08
C SER A 63 -29.84 9.91 10.11
N SER A 64 -28.96 9.79 9.13
CA SER A 64 -28.71 10.87 8.15
C SER A 64 -29.55 10.67 6.89
N SER A 65 -30.46 11.60 6.56
CA SER A 65 -31.40 11.56 5.42
C SER A 65 -30.75 11.61 4.02
N GLY A 66 -29.43 11.43 3.93
CA GLY A 66 -28.69 11.36 2.66
C GLY A 66 -28.60 9.92 2.15
N ASP A 67 -28.41 9.79 0.83
CA ASP A 67 -28.26 8.50 0.14
C ASP A 67 -27.12 7.67 0.74
N ASP A 68 -27.45 6.53 1.34
CA ASP A 68 -26.46 5.67 2.02
C ASP A 68 -25.44 5.08 1.04
N GLU A 69 -25.82 4.93 -0.22
CA GLU A 69 -24.93 4.51 -1.29
C GLU A 69 -23.87 5.59 -1.59
N GLU A 70 -24.26 6.86 -1.64
CA GLU A 70 -23.32 7.99 -1.76
C GLU A 70 -22.33 8.04 -0.59
N LYS A 71 -22.78 7.85 0.65
CA LYS A 71 -21.91 7.81 1.83
C LYS A 71 -20.95 6.61 1.80
N GLU A 72 -21.44 5.45 1.38
CA GLU A 72 -20.60 4.25 1.22
C GLU A 72 -19.51 4.47 0.16
N LYS A 73 -19.86 5.08 -0.98
CA LYS A 73 -18.93 5.44 -2.05
C LYS A 73 -17.90 6.48 -1.58
N ALA A 74 -18.31 7.48 -0.81
CA ALA A 74 -17.42 8.47 -0.23
C ALA A 74 -16.42 7.81 0.74
N TYR A 75 -16.90 6.96 1.63
CA TYR A 75 -16.04 6.22 2.56
C TYR A 75 -15.05 5.31 1.82
N LEU A 76 -15.48 4.57 0.80
CA LEU A 76 -14.59 3.76 -0.05
C LEU A 76 -13.47 4.62 -0.66
N LYS A 77 -13.82 5.78 -1.22
CA LYS A 77 -12.87 6.71 -1.84
C LYS A 77 -11.86 7.23 -0.83
N ASP A 78 -12.30 7.53 0.39
CA ASP A 78 -11.43 7.99 1.46
C ASP A 78 -10.44 6.89 1.90
N VAL A 79 -10.92 5.66 2.12
CA VAL A 79 -10.06 4.52 2.48
C VAL A 79 -9.05 4.24 1.38
N ARG A 80 -9.46 4.30 0.10
CA ARG A 80 -8.57 4.18 -1.05
C ARG A 80 -7.46 5.22 -1.02
N ASN A 81 -7.81 6.49 -0.81
CA ASN A 81 -6.84 7.58 -0.80
C ASN A 81 -5.88 7.48 0.38
N LEU A 82 -6.40 7.17 1.58
CA LEU A 82 -5.59 6.96 2.77
C LEU A 82 -4.60 5.81 2.58
N THR A 83 -5.09 4.68 2.06
CA THR A 83 -4.24 3.51 1.80
C THR A 83 -3.15 3.87 0.80
N ALA A 84 -3.49 4.50 -0.32
CA ALA A 84 -2.48 4.87 -1.32
C ALA A 84 -1.37 5.74 -0.71
N MET A 85 -1.76 6.76 0.06
CA MET A 85 -0.83 7.65 0.76
C MET A 85 0.12 6.90 1.71
N HIS A 86 -0.39 5.95 2.49
CA HIS A 86 0.43 5.15 3.42
C HIS A 86 1.44 4.25 2.68
N PHE A 87 1.06 3.70 1.53
CA PHE A 87 1.96 2.87 0.73
C PHE A 87 2.99 3.69 -0.06
N GLU A 88 2.61 4.88 -0.53
CA GLU A 88 3.50 5.82 -1.22
C GLU A 88 4.57 6.41 -0.28
N ASN A 89 4.21 6.66 0.98
CA ASN A 89 5.09 7.31 1.97
C ASN A 89 5.87 6.31 2.86
N GLY A 90 5.68 5.01 2.65
CA GLY A 90 6.23 3.96 3.50
C GLY A 90 5.23 3.50 4.56
N PHE A 91 4.73 2.28 4.40
CA PHE A 91 3.67 1.74 5.25
C PHE A 91 4.15 1.54 6.69
N GLN A 92 3.39 2.10 7.64
CA GLN A 92 3.55 1.89 9.07
C GLN A 92 2.25 1.40 9.68
N GLU A 93 2.26 0.19 10.25
CA GLU A 93 1.07 -0.51 10.73
C GLU A 93 0.23 0.33 11.72
N ILE A 94 0.88 0.85 12.75
CA ILE A 94 0.21 1.53 13.86
C ILE A 94 -0.41 2.84 13.36
N GLU A 95 0.32 3.59 12.55
CA GLU A 95 -0.18 4.84 11.95
C GLU A 95 -1.36 4.57 11.02
N PHE A 96 -1.23 3.60 10.11
CA PHE A 96 -2.30 3.23 9.20
C PHE A 96 -3.59 2.82 9.95
N LYS A 97 -3.46 2.02 11.02
CA LYS A 97 -4.60 1.60 11.86
C LYS A 97 -5.27 2.79 12.56
N ASN A 98 -4.48 3.72 13.08
CA ASN A 98 -4.97 4.92 13.78
C ASN A 98 -5.67 5.88 12.82
N ASP A 99 -5.07 6.12 11.65
CA ASP A 99 -5.64 6.98 10.63
C ASP A 99 -6.93 6.39 10.06
N LEU A 100 -6.95 5.09 9.79
CA LEU A 100 -8.15 4.40 9.30
C LEU A 100 -9.29 4.44 10.32
N SER A 101 -8.96 4.31 11.61
CA SER A 101 -9.94 4.46 12.69
C SER A 101 -10.48 5.88 12.79
N THR A 102 -9.61 6.88 12.68
CA THR A 102 -9.99 8.30 12.68
C THR A 102 -10.85 8.64 11.47
N LEU A 103 -10.48 8.15 10.29
CA LEU A 103 -11.23 8.34 9.05
C LEU A 103 -12.63 7.71 9.14
N ALA A 104 -12.73 6.50 9.67
CA ALA A 104 -14.00 5.83 9.88
C ALA A 104 -14.90 6.63 10.85
N LEU A 105 -14.34 7.08 11.98
CA LEU A 105 -15.09 7.88 12.95
C LEU A 105 -15.61 9.20 12.35
N ARG A 106 -14.79 9.88 11.52
CA ARG A 106 -15.21 11.09 10.78
C ARG A 106 -16.36 10.82 9.80
N ASN A 107 -16.45 9.60 9.29
CA ASN A 107 -17.56 9.11 8.47
C ASN A 107 -18.72 8.53 9.30
N GLY A 108 -18.69 8.64 10.64
CA GLY A 108 -19.73 8.11 11.53
C GLY A 108 -19.69 6.60 11.73
N LEU A 109 -18.58 5.95 11.36
CA LEU A 109 -18.40 4.49 11.41
C LEU A 109 -17.48 4.10 12.56
N THR A 110 -17.98 3.32 13.51
CA THR A 110 -17.19 2.80 14.65
C THR A 110 -16.76 1.35 14.47
N ASN A 111 -17.49 0.56 13.68
CA ASN A 111 -17.20 -0.86 13.42
C ASN A 111 -16.54 -1.10 12.05
N TRP A 112 -15.63 -0.22 11.64
CA TRP A 112 -15.03 -0.25 10.30
C TRP A 112 -14.29 -1.54 9.96
N LYS A 113 -13.73 -2.21 10.96
CA LYS A 113 -13.03 -3.50 10.82
C LYS A 113 -13.95 -4.59 10.31
N SER A 114 -15.25 -4.51 10.58
CA SER A 114 -16.21 -5.50 10.12
C SER A 114 -16.84 -5.13 8.78
N LEU A 115 -16.43 -4.03 8.13
CA LEU A 115 -17.10 -3.57 6.90
C LEU A 115 -16.36 -4.06 5.66
N ARG A 116 -17.10 -4.71 4.76
CA ARG A 116 -16.56 -5.13 3.46
C ARG A 116 -15.98 -3.96 2.67
N VAL A 117 -16.67 -2.81 2.66
CA VAL A 117 -16.27 -1.61 1.91
C VAL A 117 -14.88 -1.10 2.32
N THR A 118 -14.48 -1.27 3.59
CA THR A 118 -13.12 -0.94 4.05
C THR A 118 -12.07 -1.73 3.27
N TYR A 119 -12.25 -3.05 3.17
CA TYR A 119 -11.30 -3.94 2.52
C TYR A 119 -11.25 -3.74 1.00
N VAL A 120 -12.39 -3.43 0.39
CA VAL A 120 -12.45 -3.00 -1.01
C VAL A 120 -11.66 -1.70 -1.20
N GLY A 121 -11.84 -0.72 -0.31
CA GLY A 121 -11.07 0.53 -0.32
C GLY A 121 -9.56 0.29 -0.20
N ILE A 122 -9.12 -0.62 0.69
CA ILE A 122 -7.72 -0.99 0.85
C ILE A 122 -7.15 -1.56 -0.46
N GLY A 123 -7.84 -2.53 -1.06
CA GLY A 123 -7.43 -3.11 -2.35
C GLY A 123 -7.29 -2.06 -3.45
N SER A 124 -8.29 -1.17 -3.57
CA SER A 124 -8.26 -0.08 -4.54
C SER A 124 -7.11 0.91 -4.28
N GLY A 125 -6.78 1.14 -3.00
CA GLY A 125 -5.67 2.00 -2.61
C GLY A 125 -4.30 1.43 -2.96
N LEU A 126 -4.11 0.12 -2.81
CA LEU A 126 -2.89 -0.58 -3.27
C LEU A 126 -2.68 -0.40 -4.77
N ARG A 127 -3.74 -0.59 -5.57
CA ARG A 127 -3.68 -0.36 -7.02
C ARG A 127 -3.35 1.10 -7.34
N LYS A 128 -3.98 2.03 -6.62
CA LYS A 128 -3.73 3.48 -6.77
C LYS A 128 -2.28 3.87 -6.44
N ALA A 129 -1.66 3.22 -5.43
CA ALA A 129 -0.25 3.42 -5.08
C ALA A 129 0.74 2.83 -6.10
N GLY A 130 0.27 2.23 -7.19
CA GLY A 130 1.13 1.65 -8.22
C GLY A 130 1.72 0.29 -7.83
N ILE A 131 1.13 -0.40 -6.85
CA ILE A 131 1.49 -1.80 -6.58
C ILE A 131 1.12 -2.64 -7.80
N ASP A 132 2.11 -3.32 -8.37
CA ASP A 132 1.94 -4.22 -9.50
C ASP A 132 1.32 -5.58 -9.08
N GLU A 133 0.90 -6.35 -10.08
CA GLU A 133 0.20 -7.62 -9.86
C GLU A 133 1.04 -8.63 -9.07
N ASP A 134 2.33 -8.76 -9.36
CA ASP A 134 3.20 -9.75 -8.73
C ASP A 134 3.41 -9.42 -7.24
N LYS A 135 3.64 -8.14 -6.94
CA LYS A 135 3.69 -7.64 -5.56
C LYS A 135 2.36 -7.82 -4.85
N PHE A 136 1.25 -7.53 -5.53
CA PHE A 136 -0.08 -7.72 -4.96
C PHE A 136 -0.33 -9.19 -4.62
N GLN A 137 -0.01 -10.13 -5.50
CA GLN A 137 -0.17 -11.56 -5.19
C GLN A 137 0.69 -12.00 -4.00
N SER A 138 1.89 -11.44 -3.86
CA SER A 138 2.76 -11.69 -2.70
C SER A 138 2.13 -11.14 -1.40
N PHE A 139 1.59 -9.93 -1.45
CA PHE A 139 0.86 -9.32 -0.35
C PHE A 139 -0.35 -10.16 0.09
N VAL A 140 -1.16 -10.61 -0.86
CA VAL A 140 -2.36 -11.41 -0.54
C VAL A 140 -2.01 -12.79 -0.02
N GLN A 141 -0.89 -13.39 -0.47
CA GLN A 141 -0.36 -14.63 0.12
C GLN A 141 0.04 -14.44 1.59
N GLY A 142 0.60 -13.28 1.93
CA GLY A 142 0.97 -12.91 3.30
C GLY A 142 -0.23 -12.70 4.25
N LEU A 143 -1.44 -12.43 3.74
CA LEU A 143 -2.64 -12.25 4.57
C LEU A 143 -3.14 -13.55 5.22
N GLY A 144 -2.59 -14.70 4.81
CA GLY A 144 -3.04 -16.02 5.26
C GLY A 144 -4.43 -16.40 4.75
N THR A 145 -4.83 -17.65 5.01
CA THR A 145 -6.09 -18.22 4.49
C THR A 145 -7.26 -18.19 5.48
N SER A 146 -7.05 -17.62 6.68
CA SER A 146 -8.02 -17.65 7.79
C SER A 146 -9.32 -16.89 7.52
N LYS A 147 -9.31 -15.95 6.56
CA LYS A 147 -10.39 -15.01 6.25
C LYS A 147 -10.53 -14.81 4.73
N PRO A 148 -10.99 -15.83 3.97
CA PRO A 148 -11.10 -15.73 2.52
C PRO A 148 -11.99 -14.57 2.06
N GLU A 149 -12.99 -14.19 2.85
CA GLU A 149 -13.89 -13.08 2.54
C GLU A 149 -13.21 -11.70 2.58
N ILE A 150 -12.18 -11.52 3.42
CA ILE A 150 -11.37 -10.30 3.51
C ILE A 150 -10.44 -10.23 2.30
N VAL A 151 -9.72 -11.32 2.05
CA VAL A 151 -8.84 -11.48 0.90
C VAL A 151 -9.58 -11.22 -0.41
N GLU A 152 -10.77 -11.77 -0.57
CA GLU A 152 -11.60 -11.56 -1.76
C GLU A 152 -12.04 -10.09 -1.90
N SER A 153 -12.36 -9.42 -0.79
CA SER A 153 -12.76 -8.00 -0.83
C SER A 153 -11.59 -7.10 -1.25
N ILE A 154 -10.38 -7.40 -0.76
CA ILE A 154 -9.15 -6.72 -1.18
C ILE A 154 -8.88 -6.98 -2.66
N ARG A 155 -8.98 -8.24 -3.13
CA ARG A 155 -8.84 -8.59 -4.56
C ARG A 155 -9.84 -7.84 -5.41
N LYS A 156 -11.10 -7.81 -5.00
CA LYS A 156 -12.14 -7.06 -5.71
C LYS A 156 -11.75 -5.60 -5.86
N GLY A 157 -11.32 -4.94 -4.78
CA GLY A 157 -10.91 -3.54 -4.80
C GLY A 157 -9.71 -3.27 -5.69
N PHE A 158 -8.70 -4.15 -5.66
CA PHE A 158 -7.48 -4.01 -6.47
C PHE A 158 -7.76 -4.02 -7.98
N HIS A 159 -8.71 -4.83 -8.43
CA HIS A 159 -9.09 -4.97 -9.84
C HIS A 159 -10.24 -4.05 -10.29
N GLN A 160 -10.77 -3.20 -9.40
CA GLN A 160 -11.96 -2.39 -9.69
C GLN A 160 -11.67 -1.07 -10.44
N LEU A 161 -10.41 -0.83 -10.82
CA LEU A 161 -9.95 0.38 -11.52
C LEU A 161 -9.67 0.10 -13.00
#